data_AF-A0A168A2X1-F1
#
_entry.id   AF-A0A168A2X1-F1
#
_cell.length_a   1.000
_cell.length_b   1.000
_cell.length_c   1.000
_cell.angle_alpha   90.00
_cell.angle_beta   90.00
_cell.angle_gamma   90.00
#
_symmetry.space_group_name_H-M   'P 1'
#
loop_
_entity.id
_entity.type
_entity.pdbx_description
1 polymer ?
#
loop_
_entity_poly.entity_id
_entity_poly.type
_entity_poly.pdbx_seq_one_letter_code
_entity_poly.pdbx_strand_id
1 'polypeptide(L)'
;MNTDDEPDDEPITLSKQTLLALAEFNAEKDAHQSRFNDLRAQAEYDAQVSMEAFTEDWNESQFWYTPETADLLATQLLNGSSSDSKIGIVSAPSVFMALRNKIKYPRSSAQKFAF
;
A
#
# COMPACT_ATOMS: atom_id res chain seq x y z
N MET A 1 22.60 -14.79 56.47
CA MET A 1 21.17 -14.88 56.06
C MET A 1 21.19 -14.95 54.54
N ASN A 2 20.99 -16.15 53.99
CA ASN A 2 20.68 -16.46 52.58
C ASN A 2 19.25 -17.02 52.63
N THR A 3 18.32 -16.89 51.69
CA THR A 3 18.14 -16.36 50.31
C THR A 3 16.63 -15.95 50.26
N ASP A 4 16.13 -15.11 49.35
CA ASP A 4 15.51 -15.54 48.10
C ASP A 4 14.96 -14.27 47.39
N ASP A 5 15.68 -13.73 46.42
CA ASP A 5 15.09 -12.97 45.31
C ASP A 5 14.77 -14.01 44.23
N GLU A 6 13.63 -14.71 44.34
CA GLU A 6 13.12 -15.49 43.22
C GLU A 6 12.51 -14.51 42.20
N PRO A 7 13.03 -14.43 40.96
CA PRO A 7 12.27 -13.78 39.90
C PRO A 7 11.01 -14.62 39.69
N ASP A 8 9.85 -13.96 39.78
CA ASP A 8 8.53 -14.50 39.46
C ASP A 8 8.58 -15.28 38.14
N ASP A 9 8.66 -16.61 38.25
CA ASP A 9 8.76 -17.58 37.16
C ASP A 9 7.38 -17.84 36.53
N GLU A 10 6.44 -16.88 36.64
CA GLU A 10 5.21 -16.91 35.87
C GLU A 10 5.54 -16.66 34.39
N PRO A 11 5.20 -17.59 33.48
CA PRO A 11 5.39 -17.36 32.06
C PRO A 11 4.58 -16.13 31.66
N ILE A 12 5.24 -15.14 31.05
CA ILE A 12 4.58 -13.96 30.48
C ILE A 12 3.62 -14.47 29.40
N THR A 13 2.36 -14.67 29.76
CA THR A 13 1.33 -15.16 28.85
C THR A 13 0.51 -13.99 28.34
N LEU A 14 0.26 -14.00 27.03
CA LEU A 14 -0.57 -12.99 26.40
C LEU A 14 -2.00 -13.11 26.97
N SER A 15 -2.61 -11.98 27.36
CA SER A 15 -3.99 -12.01 27.85
C SER A 15 -4.92 -12.60 26.78
N LYS A 16 -5.98 -13.30 27.20
CA LYS A 16 -6.96 -13.89 26.24
C LYS A 16 -7.52 -12.84 25.28
N GLN A 17 -7.69 -11.60 25.73
CA GLN A 17 -8.16 -10.50 24.90
C GLN A 17 -7.12 -10.10 23.85
N THR A 18 -5.84 -10.11 24.19
CA THR A 18 -4.75 -9.83 23.24
C THR A 18 -4.62 -10.94 22.18
N LEU A 19 -4.80 -12.22 22.56
CA LEU A 19 -4.78 -13.33 21.60
C LEU A 19 -5.94 -13.25 20.60
N LEU A 20 -7.12 -12.86 21.06
CA LEU A 20 -8.29 -12.65 20.19
C LEU A 20 -8.06 -11.48 19.24
N ALA A 21 -7.57 -10.35 19.75
CA ALA A 21 -7.23 -9.19 18.91
C ALA A 21 -6.16 -9.54 17.86
N LEU A 22 -5.17 -10.36 18.22
CA LEU A 22 -4.15 -10.83 17.28
C LEU A 22 -4.73 -11.76 16.20
N ALA A 23 -5.67 -12.63 16.57
CA ALA A 23 -6.34 -13.53 15.63
C ALA A 23 -7.23 -12.76 14.65
N GLU A 24 -8.00 -11.79 15.14
CA GLU A 24 -8.83 -10.91 14.30
C GLU A 24 -7.96 -10.08 13.35
N PHE A 25 -6.85 -9.52 13.84
CA PHE A 25 -5.88 -8.78 13.03
C PHE A 25 -5.27 -9.64 11.93
N ASN A 26 -4.86 -10.88 12.23
CA ASN A 26 -4.31 -11.79 11.23
C ASN A 26 -5.36 -12.21 10.19
N ALA A 27 -6.60 -12.47 10.60
CA ALA A 27 -7.68 -12.79 9.66
C ALA A 27 -7.99 -11.63 8.72
N GLU A 28 -7.93 -10.39 9.21
CA GLU A 28 -8.07 -9.19 8.39
C GLU A 28 -6.91 -9.04 7.40
N LYS A 29 -5.66 -9.31 7.83
CA LYS A 29 -4.49 -9.33 6.95
C LYS A 29 -4.59 -10.39 5.85
N ASP A 30 -5.03 -11.60 6.17
CA ASP A 30 -5.18 -12.70 5.20
C ASP A 30 -6.27 -12.38 4.16
N ALA A 31 -7.42 -11.87 4.61
CA ALA A 31 -8.50 -11.42 3.72
C ALA A 31 -8.03 -10.29 2.80
N HIS A 32 -7.20 -9.38 3.32
CA HIS A 32 -6.63 -8.29 2.54
C HIS A 32 -5.61 -8.77 1.50
N GLN A 33 -4.71 -9.67 1.89
CA GLN A 33 -3.71 -10.23 0.98
C GLN A 33 -4.36 -11.05 -0.15
N SER A 34 -5.46 -11.75 0.13
CA SER A 34 -6.28 -12.40 -0.90
C SER A 34 -6.86 -11.40 -1.89
N ARG A 35 -7.50 -10.32 -1.40
CA ARG A 35 -8.06 -9.28 -2.28
C ARG A 35 -6.99 -8.58 -3.11
N PHE A 36 -5.84 -8.29 -2.53
CA PHE A 36 -4.72 -7.71 -3.25
C PHE A 36 -4.22 -8.65 -4.35
N ASN A 37 -4.09 -9.95 -4.06
CA ASN A 37 -3.69 -10.93 -5.07
C ASN A 37 -4.73 -11.07 -6.19
N ASP A 38 -6.02 -11.07 -5.86
CA ASP A 38 -7.11 -11.10 -6.84
C ASP A 38 -7.09 -9.86 -7.74
N LEU A 39 -6.88 -8.68 -7.13
CA LEU A 39 -6.71 -7.42 -7.84
C LEU A 39 -5.42 -7.39 -8.67
N ARG A 40 -4.33 -8.01 -8.20
CA ARG A 40 -3.08 -8.13 -8.95
C ARG A 40 -3.27 -8.99 -10.20
N ALA A 41 -3.99 -10.10 -10.06
CA ALA A 41 -4.37 -10.97 -11.18
C ALA A 41 -5.32 -10.24 -12.16
N GLN A 42 -6.26 -9.42 -11.67
CA GLN A 42 -7.12 -8.59 -12.52
C GLN A 42 -6.39 -7.39 -13.15
N ALA A 43 -5.37 -6.85 -12.48
CA ALA A 43 -4.54 -5.75 -12.93
C ALA A 43 -3.55 -6.15 -14.02
N GLU A 44 -3.23 -7.44 -14.15
CA GLU A 44 -2.62 -8.03 -15.34
C GLU A 44 -3.59 -8.05 -16.54
N TYR A 45 -4.90 -7.96 -16.28
CA TYR A 45 -5.99 -8.08 -17.26
C TYR A 45 -6.69 -6.75 -17.63
N ASP A 46 -5.94 -5.64 -17.57
CA ASP A 46 -6.33 -4.36 -18.19
C ASP A 46 -7.34 -3.48 -17.42
N ALA A 47 -7.72 -3.83 -16.19
CA ALA A 47 -8.61 -3.00 -15.37
C ALA A 47 -7.95 -1.68 -14.91
N GLN A 48 -8.73 -0.60 -14.93
CA GLN A 48 -8.39 0.71 -14.39
C GLN A 48 -8.33 0.57 -12.87
N VAL A 49 -7.13 0.33 -12.33
CA VAL A 49 -6.95 0.18 -10.88
C VAL A 49 -7.28 1.55 -10.25
N SER A 50 -8.26 1.57 -9.32
CA SER A 50 -8.65 2.75 -8.53
C SER A 50 -8.08 2.66 -7.12
N MET A 51 -7.96 3.79 -6.42
CA MET A 51 -7.36 3.83 -5.07
C MET A 51 -8.14 3.00 -4.06
N GLU A 52 -9.43 2.75 -4.33
CA GLU A 52 -10.31 1.88 -3.54
C GLU A 52 -9.85 0.42 -3.51
N ALA A 53 -9.00 0.03 -4.46
CA ALA A 53 -8.38 -1.29 -4.52
C ALA A 53 -7.24 -1.47 -3.50
N PHE A 54 -6.71 -0.37 -2.97
CA PHE A 54 -5.72 -0.37 -1.91
C PHE A 54 -6.45 -0.03 -0.59
N THR A 55 -6.18 -0.76 0.49
CA THR A 55 -6.62 -0.33 1.82
C THR A 55 -5.39 0.00 2.65
N GLU A 56 -5.50 1.01 3.50
CA GLU A 56 -4.42 1.49 4.36
C GLU A 56 -3.98 0.40 5.36
N ASP A 57 -2.87 -0.30 5.09
CA ASP A 57 -2.18 -1.11 6.10
C ASP A 57 -1.28 -0.18 6.92
N TRP A 58 -1.78 0.18 8.12
CA TRP A 58 -1.06 1.03 9.09
C TRP A 58 0.27 0.42 9.56
N ASN A 59 0.46 -0.89 9.42
CA ASN A 59 1.70 -1.58 9.80
C ASN A 59 2.82 -1.43 8.75
N GLU A 60 2.48 -1.06 7.52
CA GLU A 60 3.43 -0.94 6.39
C GLU A 60 3.97 0.49 6.21
N SER A 61 3.60 1.41 7.11
CA SER A 61 3.96 2.84 7.04
C SER A 61 3.73 3.45 5.66
N GLN A 62 2.55 3.20 5.08
CA GLN A 62 2.22 3.65 3.73
C GLN A 62 1.88 5.15 3.70
N PHE A 63 2.35 5.84 2.68
CA PHE A 63 2.09 7.27 2.45
C PHE A 63 0.99 7.45 1.40
N TRP A 64 -0.15 7.95 1.87
CA TRP A 64 -1.33 8.23 1.07
C TRP A 64 -1.40 9.71 0.74
N TYR A 65 -0.80 10.09 -0.40
CA TYR A 65 -0.84 11.46 -0.91
C TYR A 65 -2.18 11.82 -1.54
N THR A 66 -2.52 13.11 -1.50
CA THR A 66 -3.67 13.64 -2.25
C THR A 66 -3.51 13.39 -3.76
N PRO A 67 -4.61 13.34 -4.54
CA PRO A 67 -4.53 13.15 -5.98
C PRO A 67 -3.60 14.15 -6.68
N GLU A 68 -3.61 15.42 -6.28
CA GLU A 68 -2.76 16.46 -6.86
C GLU A 68 -1.27 16.18 -6.59
N THR A 69 -0.96 15.76 -5.37
CA THR A 69 0.42 15.47 -4.95
C THR A 69 0.94 14.21 -5.63
N ALA A 70 0.12 13.17 -5.71
CA ALA A 70 0.46 11.94 -6.42
C ALA A 70 0.69 12.18 -7.93
N ASP A 71 -0.16 12.99 -8.57
CA ASP A 71 -0.01 13.37 -9.98
C ASP A 71 1.28 14.17 -10.24
N LEU A 72 1.59 15.11 -9.34
CA LEU A 72 2.81 15.90 -9.40
C LEU A 72 4.05 15.00 -9.30
N LEU A 73 4.12 14.15 -8.27
CA LEU A 73 5.24 13.23 -8.05
C LEU A 73 5.42 12.29 -9.24
N ALA A 74 4.34 11.68 -9.74
CA ALA A 74 4.39 10.81 -10.91
C ALA A 74 4.89 11.56 -12.17
N THR A 75 4.48 12.82 -12.36
CA THR A 75 4.95 13.64 -13.49
C THR A 75 6.44 13.95 -13.37
N GLN A 76 6.92 14.29 -12.16
CA GLN A 76 8.34 14.55 -11.93
C GLN A 76 9.18 13.28 -12.11
N LEU A 77 8.68 12.11 -11.67
CA LEU A 77 9.35 10.83 -11.88
C LEU A 77 9.48 10.47 -13.36
N LEU A 78 8.49 10.81 -14.18
CA LEU A 78 8.56 10.61 -15.63
C LEU A 78 9.47 11.62 -16.33
N ASN A 79 9.54 12.84 -15.79
CA ASN A 79 10.35 13.92 -16.36
C ASN A 79 11.85 13.62 -16.21
N GLY A 80 12.49 13.21 -17.31
CA GLY A 80 13.89 12.78 -17.32
C GLY A 80 14.09 11.27 -17.23
N SER A 81 13.00 10.50 -17.11
CA SER A 81 13.04 9.05 -17.30
C SER A 81 12.96 8.69 -18.78
N SER A 82 13.70 7.64 -19.17
CA SER A 82 13.67 7.03 -20.50
C SER A 82 12.90 5.70 -20.43
N SER A 83 12.58 5.11 -21.59
CA SER A 83 12.01 3.76 -21.67
C SER A 83 12.90 2.67 -21.04
N ASP A 84 14.20 2.94 -20.88
CA ASP A 84 15.15 2.05 -20.22
C ASP A 84 15.25 2.30 -18.70
N SER A 85 14.71 3.41 -18.20
CA SER A 85 14.75 3.76 -16.78
C SER A 85 13.83 2.85 -15.96
N LYS A 86 14.28 2.48 -14.75
CA LYS A 86 13.48 1.73 -13.77
C LYS A 86 13.14 2.64 -12.59
N ILE A 87 11.87 2.74 -12.26
CA ILE A 87 11.37 3.55 -11.14
C ILE A 87 10.84 2.60 -10.08
N GLY A 88 11.48 2.61 -8.90
CA GLY A 88 11.01 1.90 -7.72
C GLY A 88 10.10 2.80 -6.89
N ILE A 89 8.91 2.33 -6.56
CA ILE A 89 7.98 3.01 -5.65
C ILE A 89 7.82 2.14 -4.42
N VAL A 90 8.13 2.69 -3.25
CA VAL A 90 8.10 1.99 -1.97
C VAL A 90 7.11 2.69 -1.06
N SER A 91 6.17 1.92 -0.50
CA SER A 91 5.18 2.40 0.49
C SER A 91 4.37 3.63 0.05
N ALA A 92 4.29 3.93 -1.25
CA ALA A 92 3.56 5.09 -1.79
C ALA A 92 2.56 4.62 -2.87
N PRO A 93 1.48 3.92 -2.48
CA PRO A 93 0.54 3.32 -3.42
C PRO A 93 -0.14 4.37 -4.32
N SER A 94 -0.45 5.56 -3.80
CA SER A 94 -1.11 6.60 -4.59
C SER A 94 -0.23 7.13 -5.73
N VAL A 95 1.08 7.25 -5.51
CA VAL A 95 2.05 7.63 -6.55
C VAL A 95 2.18 6.52 -7.59
N PHE A 96 2.23 5.25 -7.15
CA PHE A 96 2.29 4.11 -8.07
C PHE A 96 1.11 4.09 -9.03
N MET A 97 -0.08 4.32 -8.50
CA MET A 97 -1.30 4.41 -9.30
C MET A 97 -1.27 5.57 -10.29
N ALA A 98 -0.92 6.76 -9.83
CA ALA A 98 -0.81 7.94 -10.69
C ALA A 98 0.21 7.72 -11.81
N LEU A 99 1.36 7.10 -11.50
CA LEU A 99 2.39 6.76 -12.48
C LEU A 99 1.90 5.73 -13.49
N ARG A 100 1.30 4.63 -13.01
CA ARG A 100 0.76 3.55 -13.86
C ARG A 100 -0.31 4.07 -14.80
N ASN A 101 -1.21 4.90 -14.31
CA ASN A 101 -2.27 5.51 -15.12
C ASN A 101 -1.71 6.44 -16.20
N LYS A 102 -0.67 7.22 -15.90
CA LYS A 102 0.00 8.09 -16.89
C LYS A 102 0.74 7.29 -17.97
N ILE A 103 1.37 6.17 -17.62
CA ILE A 103 2.07 5.31 -18.58
C ILE A 103 1.07 4.59 -19.49
N LYS A 104 -0.02 4.07 -18.92
CA LYS A 104 -1.02 3.27 -19.63
C LYS A 104 -1.99 4.10 -20.45
N TYR A 105 -2.37 5.26 -19.92
CA TYR A 105 -3.27 6.23 -20.56
C TYR A 105 -2.56 7.59 -20.66
N PRO A 106 -1.51 7.71 -21.49
CA PRO A 106 -0.88 9.00 -21.72
C PRO A 106 -1.96 9.95 -22.21
N ARG A 107 -2.13 11.10 -21.55
CA ARG A 107 -3.19 12.07 -21.91
C ARG A 107 -3.08 12.31 -23.42
N SER A 108 -4.08 11.83 -24.17
CA SER A 108 -4.24 12.24 -25.56
C SER A 108 -4.50 13.75 -25.53
N SER A 109 -3.67 14.51 -26.23
CA SER A 109 -3.87 15.95 -26.47
C SER A 109 -5.14 16.16 -27.30
N ALA A 110 -6.32 16.04 -26.68
CA ALA A 110 -7.60 16.30 -27.32
C ALA A 110 -8.68 16.64 -26.29
N GLN A 111 -8.46 17.72 -25.53
CA GLN A 111 -9.58 18.58 -25.16
C GLN A 111 -9.12 20.04 -25.19
N LYS A 112 -8.99 20.56 -26.41
CA LYS A 112 -9.19 21.99 -26.63
C LYS A 112 -10.64 22.25 -26.23
N PHE A 113 -10.84 22.80 -25.04
CA PHE A 113 -12.13 23.37 -24.67
C PHE A 113 -12.42 24.50 -25.66
N ALA A 114 -13.33 24.21 -26.59
CA ALA A 114 -14.03 25.25 -27.34
C ALA A 114 -15.05 25.87 -26.37
N PHE A 115 -14.86 27.15 -26.09
CA PHE A 115 -15.91 28.11 -25.79
C PHE A 115 -15.59 29.39 -26.55
#